data_AF-A0A8J6UMM7-F1
#
_entry.id   AF-A0A8J6UMM7-F1
#
_cell.length_a   1.000
_cell.length_b   1.000
_cell.length_c   1.000
_cell.angle_alpha   90.00
_cell.angle_beta   90.00
_cell.angle_gamma   90.00
#
_symmetry.space_group_name_H-M   'P 1'
#
loop_
_entity.id
_entity.type
_entity.pdbx_description
1 polymer ?
#
loop_
_entity_poly.entity_id
_entity_poly.type
_entity_poly.pdbx_seq_one_letter_code
_entity_poly.pdbx_strand_id
1 'polypeptide(L)'
;MNQRSNSSDKHSISAGIGNRFVYHNGGNLTYTDSFENSFHQKYWMYLVVHELYEGLTSVDSFVTLIANFGKALGDKAEVVLPLKSAYKETRRSVTKKIWQPETAEDLAKTQDIYMLVISKCLSLFDPEKGDKFLLLRFPGAESNPFQYIEILKSLEEEIHQNNNIFAWYCRRLNSQAKNDVAERIVSSVEAKPGIFGFSIDLKQLILGSK
;
A
#
# COMPACT_ATOMS: atom_id res chain seq x y z
N MET A 1 2.92 16.54 54.60
CA MET A 1 2.48 17.73 53.84
C MET A 1 2.86 17.52 52.37
N ASN A 2 1.82 17.40 51.54
CA ASN A 2 1.66 17.55 50.07
C ASN A 2 2.91 17.78 49.20
N GLN A 3 3.23 16.87 48.26
CA GLN A 3 2.68 16.68 46.89
C GLN A 3 3.18 17.72 45.86
N ARG A 4 3.84 17.24 44.79
CA ARG A 4 3.29 17.20 43.41
C ARG A 4 4.32 16.60 42.44
N SER A 5 4.13 15.32 42.12
CA SER A 5 4.67 14.67 40.92
C SER A 5 3.65 14.84 39.80
N ASN A 6 4.00 15.57 38.73
CA ASN A 6 3.20 15.64 37.52
C ASN A 6 3.40 14.36 36.70
N SER A 7 2.57 13.34 36.93
CA SER A 7 2.33 12.29 35.94
C SER A 7 1.29 12.80 34.96
N SER A 8 1.71 13.10 33.74
CA SER A 8 0.80 13.32 32.62
C SER A 8 0.15 11.99 32.28
N ASP A 9 -1.10 11.83 32.71
CA ASP A 9 -2.01 10.78 32.26
C ASP A 9 -2.15 10.86 30.74
N LYS A 10 -1.64 9.84 30.04
CA LYS A 10 -1.97 9.62 28.63
C LYS A 10 -3.24 8.78 28.59
N HIS A 11 -4.37 9.46 28.40
CA HIS A 11 -5.65 8.84 28.14
C HIS A 11 -5.55 7.91 26.93
N SER A 12 -5.76 6.62 27.20
CA SER A 12 -5.99 5.60 26.18
C SER A 12 -7.47 5.69 25.78
N ILE A 13 -7.75 6.21 24.60
CA ILE A 13 -9.11 6.19 24.05
C ILE A 13 -9.29 4.86 23.31
N SER A 14 -10.10 3.97 23.89
CA SER A 14 -10.66 2.82 23.21
C SER A 14 -12.05 3.16 22.65
N ALA A 15 -12.22 3.02 21.34
CA ALA A 15 -13.50 2.83 20.66
C ALA A 15 -13.13 2.00 19.41
N GLY A 16 -13.61 0.78 19.21
CA GLY A 16 -14.99 0.48 18.83
C GLY A 16 -14.90 -0.21 17.45
N ILE A 17 -15.63 -1.29 17.25
CA ILE A 17 -15.54 -2.24 16.13
C ILE A 17 -15.78 -1.53 14.78
N GLY A 18 -14.88 -1.75 13.80
CA GLY A 18 -14.96 -1.22 12.42
C GLY A 18 -13.71 -0.44 12.02
N ASN A 19 -12.88 -1.03 11.14
CA ASN A 19 -11.65 -0.53 10.50
C ASN A 19 -10.71 0.33 11.38
N ARG A 20 -9.64 -0.32 11.85
CA ARG A 20 -8.64 0.27 12.76
C ARG A 20 -7.62 1.07 11.95
N PHE A 21 -7.88 2.35 11.71
CA PHE A 21 -6.84 3.25 11.17
C PHE A 21 -5.64 3.27 12.13
N VAL A 22 -4.57 2.54 11.79
CA VAL A 22 -3.35 2.53 12.59
C VAL A 22 -2.50 3.73 12.17
N TYR A 23 -2.59 4.80 12.95
CA TYR A 23 -1.69 5.93 12.84
C TYR A 23 -0.35 5.56 13.47
N HIS A 24 0.70 5.45 12.65
CA HIS A 24 2.04 5.12 13.13
C HIS A 24 2.70 6.37 13.73
N ASN A 25 3.09 6.29 15.00
CA ASN A 25 3.79 7.36 15.72
C ASN A 25 4.98 6.75 16.47
N GLY A 26 6.10 6.52 15.76
CA GLY A 26 7.47 6.32 16.29
C GLY A 26 7.75 5.41 17.49
N GLY A 27 6.84 4.53 17.93
CA GLY A 27 7.00 3.68 19.11
C GLY A 27 6.79 2.20 18.82
N ASN A 28 7.66 1.36 19.39
CA ASN A 28 7.60 -0.11 19.31
C ASN A 28 6.18 -0.64 19.58
N LEU A 29 5.67 -1.46 18.66
CA LEU A 29 4.39 -2.15 18.81
C LEU A 29 4.61 -3.56 19.38
N THR A 30 3.99 -3.84 20.53
CA THR A 30 3.72 -5.20 21.00
C THR A 30 2.37 -5.64 20.42
N TYR A 31 2.38 -6.57 19.46
CA TYR A 31 1.18 -7.24 18.97
C TYR A 31 0.90 -8.48 19.84
N THR A 32 -0.28 -8.57 20.44
CA THR A 32 -0.78 -9.82 21.00
C THR A 32 -1.44 -10.62 19.88
N ASP A 33 -0.68 -11.57 19.33
CA ASP A 33 -1.20 -12.56 18.38
C ASP A 33 -2.05 -13.59 19.13
N SER A 34 -3.36 -13.51 18.95
CA SER A 34 -4.28 -14.62 19.15
C SER A 34 -5.22 -14.65 17.95
N PHE A 35 -4.79 -15.28 16.86
CA PHE A 35 -5.62 -15.50 15.68
C PHE A 35 -5.63 -17.00 15.35
N GLU A 36 -6.71 -17.65 15.79
CA GLU A 36 -7.09 -18.98 15.31
C GLU A 36 -7.63 -18.90 13.87
N ASN A 37 -7.35 -19.96 13.13
CA ASN A 37 -7.62 -20.16 11.72
C ASN A 37 -9.09 -19.96 11.32
N SER A 38 -9.39 -18.85 10.65
CA SER A 38 -10.36 -18.84 9.55
C SER A 38 -9.80 -17.95 8.43
N PHE A 39 -9.58 -18.54 7.25
CA PHE A 39 -8.94 -17.89 6.11
C PHE A 39 -9.84 -16.78 5.52
N HIS A 40 -9.77 -15.57 6.09
CA HIS A 40 -9.96 -14.35 5.32
C HIS A 40 -8.57 -13.84 4.98
N GLN A 41 -8.18 -13.93 3.71
CA GLN A 41 -6.90 -13.41 3.23
C GLN A 41 -6.88 -11.90 3.49
N LYS A 42 -6.26 -11.50 4.59
CA LYS A 42 -6.12 -10.11 4.98
C LYS A 42 -4.92 -9.52 4.25
N TYR A 43 -5.17 -8.61 3.31
CA TYR A 43 -4.11 -7.81 2.69
C TYR A 43 -3.75 -6.65 3.62
N TRP A 44 -2.48 -6.24 3.61
CA TRP A 44 -2.01 -5.01 4.21
C TRP A 44 -1.53 -4.07 3.11
N MET A 45 -2.03 -2.84 3.13
CA MET A 45 -1.82 -1.85 2.10
C MET A 45 -1.22 -0.59 2.72
N TYR A 46 0.08 -0.37 2.50
CA TYR A 46 0.80 0.77 3.06
C TYR A 46 0.88 1.86 2.02
N LEU A 47 0.17 2.97 2.24
CA LEU A 47 0.34 4.16 1.43
C LEU A 47 1.70 4.79 1.75
N VAL A 48 2.53 4.98 0.73
CA VAL A 48 3.82 5.63 0.84
C VAL A 48 3.78 6.92 0.03
N VAL A 49 3.97 8.03 0.73
CA VAL A 49 4.03 9.37 0.16
C VAL A 49 5.45 9.88 0.35
N HIS A 50 6.03 10.46 -0.70
CA HIS A 50 7.34 11.07 -0.60
C HIS A 50 7.27 12.32 0.30
N GLU A 51 8.30 12.55 1.11
CA GLU A 51 8.37 13.70 2.04
C GLU A 51 8.32 15.07 1.34
N LEU A 52 8.53 15.14 0.01
CA LEU A 52 8.45 16.38 -0.77
C LEU A 52 6.99 16.87 -0.90
N TYR A 53 6.05 15.98 -0.68
CA TYR A 53 4.62 16.25 -0.70
C TYR A 53 4.08 16.64 0.69
N GLU A 54 4.95 16.70 1.71
CA GLU A 54 4.57 17.19 3.03
C GLU A 54 4.09 18.64 2.94
N GLY A 55 2.84 18.89 3.33
CA GLY A 55 2.23 20.23 3.30
C GLY A 55 1.44 20.56 2.03
N LEU A 56 1.44 19.70 1.01
CA LEU A 56 0.57 19.90 -0.16
C LEU A 56 -0.88 19.50 0.16
N THR A 57 -1.81 20.44 0.03
CA THR A 57 -3.25 20.20 0.25
C THR A 57 -3.86 19.27 -0.80
N SER A 58 -3.32 19.26 -2.02
CA SER A 58 -3.82 18.42 -3.10
C SER A 58 -3.61 16.92 -2.85
N VAL A 59 -2.62 16.57 -2.04
CA VAL A 59 -2.36 15.21 -1.56
C VAL A 59 -3.44 14.75 -0.58
N ASP A 60 -4.07 15.66 0.17
CA ASP A 60 -5.13 15.32 1.11
C ASP A 60 -6.36 14.73 0.41
N SER A 61 -6.66 15.23 -0.80
CA SER A 61 -7.70 14.66 -1.65
C SER A 61 -7.38 13.22 -2.05
N PHE A 62 -6.12 12.94 -2.39
CA PHE A 62 -5.68 11.57 -2.69
C PHE A 62 -5.73 10.67 -1.45
N VAL A 63 -5.22 11.13 -0.31
CA VAL A 63 -5.27 10.38 0.95
C VAL A 63 -6.73 10.10 1.35
N THR A 64 -7.64 11.04 1.14
CA THR A 64 -9.08 10.86 1.39
C THR A 64 -9.67 9.81 0.45
N LEU A 65 -9.30 9.81 -0.83
CA LEU A 65 -9.70 8.78 -1.77
C LEU A 65 -9.24 7.39 -1.31
N ILE A 66 -7.96 7.25 -0.92
CA ILE A 66 -7.43 5.99 -0.40
C ILE A 66 -8.09 5.58 0.93
N ALA A 67 -8.42 6.55 1.80
CA ALA A 67 -9.15 6.28 3.04
C ALA A 67 -10.56 5.72 2.76
N ASN A 68 -11.26 6.26 1.77
CA ASN A 68 -12.57 5.77 1.38
C ASN A 68 -12.49 4.37 0.74
N PHE A 69 -11.48 4.14 -0.10
CA PHE A 69 -11.16 2.80 -0.61
C PHE A 69 -10.92 1.81 0.55
N GLY A 70 -10.10 2.17 1.54
CA GLY A 70 -9.86 1.33 2.71
C GLY A 70 -11.10 1.07 3.57
N LYS A 71 -12.04 2.02 3.65
CA LYS A 71 -13.34 1.78 4.29
C LYS A 71 -14.18 0.76 3.51
N ALA A 72 -14.18 0.86 2.18
CA ALA A 72 -14.95 -0.02 1.32
C ALA A 72 -14.50 -1.49 1.43
N LEU A 73 -13.19 -1.73 1.62
CA LEU A 73 -12.63 -3.08 1.77
C LEU A 73 -13.03 -3.82 3.08
N GLY A 74 -13.56 -3.11 4.08
CA GLY A 74 -13.98 -3.71 5.35
C GLY A 74 -12.88 -4.51 6.03
N ASP A 75 -13.18 -5.77 6.40
CA ASP A 75 -12.27 -6.69 7.09
C ASP A 75 -11.31 -7.45 6.15
N LYS A 76 -11.47 -7.30 4.82
CA LYS A 76 -10.69 -8.02 3.81
C LYS A 76 -9.28 -7.46 3.62
N ALA A 77 -9.06 -6.20 3.99
CA ALA A 77 -7.76 -5.57 3.91
C ALA A 77 -7.60 -4.46 4.96
N GLU A 78 -6.36 -4.25 5.39
CA GLU A 78 -5.97 -3.13 6.22
C GLU A 78 -5.27 -2.08 5.36
N VAL A 79 -5.81 -0.88 5.28
CA VAL A 79 -5.16 0.25 4.62
C VAL A 79 -4.51 1.15 5.66
N VAL A 80 -3.18 1.20 5.62
CA VAL A 80 -2.34 1.98 6.52
C VAL A 80 -2.00 3.30 5.85
N LEU A 81 -2.55 4.38 6.41
CA LEU A 81 -2.33 5.75 5.96
C LEU A 81 -1.33 6.45 6.89
N PRO A 82 -0.20 6.93 6.37
CA PRO A 82 0.74 7.68 7.20
C PRO A 82 0.18 9.07 7.51
N LEU A 83 0.44 9.56 8.73
CA LEU A 83 0.32 10.98 9.03
C LEU A 83 1.35 11.77 8.20
N LYS A 84 1.07 13.03 7.89
CA LYS A 84 1.97 13.90 7.10
C LYS A 84 3.40 13.92 7.68
N SER A 85 3.52 14.13 8.99
CA SER A 85 4.81 14.11 9.71
C SER A 85 5.53 12.75 9.69
N ALA A 86 4.84 11.68 9.32
CA ALA A 86 5.36 10.31 9.28
C ALA A 86 5.68 9.83 7.85
N TYR A 87 5.49 10.64 6.80
CA TYR A 87 5.79 10.25 5.41
C TYR A 87 7.21 9.71 5.25
N LYS A 88 8.19 10.46 5.76
CA LYS A 88 9.60 10.07 5.74
C LYS A 88 9.86 8.75 6.47
N GLU A 89 9.22 8.53 7.62
CA GLU A 89 9.40 7.32 8.42
C GLU A 89 8.78 6.09 7.76
N THR A 90 7.56 6.22 7.24
CA THR A 90 6.88 5.15 6.49
C THR A 90 7.68 4.77 5.26
N ARG A 91 8.12 5.76 4.47
CA ARG A 91 8.98 5.50 3.30
C ARG A 91 10.26 4.79 3.71
N ARG A 92 10.95 5.27 4.74
CA ARG A 92 12.17 4.62 5.27
C ARG A 92 11.91 3.19 5.75
N SER A 93 10.76 2.91 6.34
CA SER A 93 10.40 1.56 6.80
C SER A 93 10.21 0.58 5.64
N VAL A 94 9.65 1.08 4.53
CA VAL A 94 9.49 0.30 3.29
C VAL A 94 10.83 0.13 2.58
N THR A 95 11.60 1.20 2.37
CA THR A 95 12.86 1.15 1.60
C THR A 95 14.00 0.43 2.34
N LYS A 96 13.92 0.28 3.66
CA LYS A 96 14.88 -0.53 4.45
C LYS A 96 14.73 -2.04 4.29
N LYS A 97 13.64 -2.52 3.68
CA LYS A 97 13.50 -3.95 3.38
C LYS A 97 14.56 -4.39 2.37
N ILE A 98 14.93 -5.66 2.40
CA ILE A 98 15.95 -6.23 1.51
C ILE A 98 15.28 -6.55 0.17
N TRP A 99 15.14 -5.52 -0.65
CA TRP A 99 14.53 -5.63 -1.97
C TRP A 99 15.50 -6.26 -2.99
N GLN A 100 14.94 -6.84 -4.04
CA GLN A 100 15.72 -7.18 -5.23
C GLN A 100 16.37 -5.91 -5.80
N PRO A 101 17.60 -5.97 -6.36
CA PRO A 101 18.36 -4.79 -6.78
C PRO A 101 17.57 -3.83 -7.68
N GLU A 102 16.85 -4.37 -8.66
CA GLU A 102 16.02 -3.58 -9.59
C GLU A 102 14.90 -2.84 -8.84
N THR A 103 14.20 -3.51 -7.93
CA THR A 103 13.15 -2.90 -7.10
C THR A 103 13.72 -1.88 -6.11
N ALA A 104 14.90 -2.16 -5.53
CA ALA A 104 15.58 -1.25 -4.63
C ALA A 104 15.95 0.07 -5.34
N GLU A 105 16.52 -0.04 -6.54
CA GLU A 105 16.88 1.11 -7.39
C GLU A 105 15.63 1.91 -7.78
N ASP A 106 14.57 1.21 -8.19
CA ASP A 106 13.29 1.81 -8.56
C ASP A 106 12.63 2.56 -7.39
N LEU A 107 12.62 1.97 -6.20
CA LEU A 107 12.12 2.61 -4.97
C LEU A 107 12.99 3.79 -4.51
N ALA A 108 14.29 3.76 -4.76
CA ALA A 108 15.19 4.85 -4.42
C ALA A 108 14.97 6.08 -5.32
N LYS A 109 14.65 5.86 -6.59
CA LYS A 109 14.46 6.91 -7.60
C LYS A 109 13.05 7.47 -7.63
N THR A 110 12.04 6.67 -7.32
CA THR A 110 10.65 7.11 -7.45
C THR A 110 10.31 8.24 -6.47
N GLN A 111 9.65 9.25 -7.01
CA GLN A 111 8.99 10.30 -6.24
C GLN A 111 7.48 10.11 -6.17
N ASP A 112 6.93 9.20 -6.96
CA ASP A 112 5.49 8.98 -7.04
C ASP A 112 4.92 8.52 -5.70
N ILE A 113 3.68 8.90 -5.43
CA ILE A 113 2.91 8.26 -4.38
C ILE A 113 2.68 6.82 -4.81
N TYR A 114 2.92 5.85 -3.91
CA TYR A 114 2.67 4.44 -4.20
C TYR A 114 2.06 3.72 -3.01
N MET A 115 1.44 2.58 -3.26
CA MET A 115 0.89 1.70 -2.23
C MET A 115 1.57 0.35 -2.31
N LEU A 116 2.18 -0.06 -1.20
CA LEU A 116 2.72 -1.41 -1.03
C LEU A 116 1.61 -2.33 -0.53
N VAL A 117 1.22 -3.31 -1.34
CA VAL A 117 0.24 -4.33 -0.99
C VAL A 117 0.95 -5.65 -0.69
N ILE A 118 0.75 -6.18 0.51
CA ILE A 118 1.44 -7.38 1.03
C ILE A 118 0.46 -8.25 1.83
N SER A 119 0.74 -9.55 1.94
CA SER A 119 -0.11 -10.49 2.68
C SER A 119 0.21 -10.58 4.17
N LYS A 120 1.31 -9.95 4.61
CA LYS A 120 1.76 -9.90 5.99
C LYS A 120 1.91 -8.45 6.41
N CYS A 121 1.82 -8.15 7.70
CA CYS A 121 2.14 -6.81 8.18
C CYS A 121 3.61 -6.44 7.88
N LEU A 122 3.90 -5.15 7.76
CA LEU A 122 5.20 -4.67 7.30
C LEU A 122 6.37 -5.15 8.16
N SER A 123 6.21 -5.38 9.46
CA SER A 123 7.28 -5.90 10.32
C SER A 123 7.69 -7.33 9.96
N LEU A 124 6.72 -8.18 9.59
CA LEU A 124 6.93 -9.60 9.23
C LEU A 124 7.20 -9.82 7.75
N PHE A 125 6.93 -8.82 6.92
CA PHE A 125 7.17 -8.88 5.48
C PHE A 125 8.66 -8.89 5.15
N ASP A 126 9.06 -9.87 4.33
CA ASP A 126 10.44 -10.09 3.91
C ASP A 126 10.50 -10.44 2.40
N PRO A 127 10.75 -9.46 1.52
CA PRO A 127 10.80 -9.69 0.08
C PRO A 127 11.96 -10.60 -0.35
N GLU A 128 13.04 -10.69 0.43
CA GLU A 128 14.18 -11.58 0.16
C GLU A 128 13.78 -13.06 0.31
N LYS A 129 12.87 -13.35 1.24
CA LYS A 129 12.32 -14.70 1.48
C LYS A 129 11.19 -15.09 0.52
N GLY A 130 10.91 -14.27 -0.49
CA GLY A 130 9.88 -14.54 -1.47
C GLY A 130 8.46 -14.18 -1.01
N ASP A 131 8.32 -13.30 -0.02
CA ASP A 131 7.00 -12.77 0.32
C ASP A 131 6.43 -11.97 -0.86
N LYS A 132 5.16 -12.28 -1.20
CA LYS A 132 4.48 -11.65 -2.34
C LYS A 132 4.14 -10.20 -2.04
N PHE A 133 4.45 -9.31 -2.98
CA PHE A 133 4.10 -7.90 -2.91
C PHE A 133 3.62 -7.32 -4.25
N LEU A 134 2.82 -6.25 -4.18
CA LEU A 134 2.52 -5.36 -5.31
C LEU A 134 2.88 -3.93 -4.91
N LEU A 135 3.54 -3.20 -5.80
CA LEU A 135 3.76 -1.77 -5.69
C LEU A 135 2.86 -1.07 -6.72
N LEU A 136 1.75 -0.51 -6.24
CA LEU A 136 0.81 0.26 -7.06
C LEU A 136 1.24 1.73 -7.06
N ARG A 137 1.74 2.26 -8.18
CA ARG A 137 2.18 3.67 -8.27
C ARG A 137 1.09 4.56 -8.83
N PHE A 138 1.00 5.75 -8.26
CA PHE A 138 0.00 6.75 -8.62
C PHE A 138 0.69 8.04 -9.09
N PRO A 139 1.35 8.04 -10.27
CA PRO A 139 2.05 9.21 -10.76
C PRO A 139 1.10 10.34 -11.15
N GLY A 140 1.28 11.52 -10.57
CA GLY A 140 0.37 12.64 -10.75
C GLY A 140 -0.83 12.61 -9.80
N ALA A 141 -0.87 11.71 -8.82
CA ALA A 141 -1.94 11.66 -7.81
C ALA A 141 -2.05 12.93 -6.96
N GLU A 142 -0.92 13.62 -6.76
CA GLU A 142 -0.89 14.92 -6.10
C GLU A 142 -1.58 16.00 -6.93
N SER A 143 -1.75 15.80 -8.23
CA SER A 143 -2.36 16.78 -9.14
C SER A 143 -3.77 16.38 -9.58
N ASN A 144 -4.02 15.09 -9.80
CA ASN A 144 -5.28 14.55 -10.28
C ASN A 144 -5.63 13.22 -9.58
N PRO A 145 -6.07 13.25 -8.31
CA PRO A 145 -6.35 12.03 -7.55
C PRO A 145 -7.49 11.19 -8.14
N PHE A 146 -8.50 11.83 -8.75
CA PHE A 146 -9.72 11.18 -9.17
C PHE A 146 -9.55 10.27 -10.40
N GLN A 147 -8.44 10.39 -11.14
CA GLN A 147 -8.13 9.48 -12.25
C GLN A 147 -7.98 8.02 -11.81
N TYR A 148 -7.76 7.77 -10.51
CA TYR A 148 -7.57 6.43 -9.96
C TYR A 148 -8.85 5.79 -9.40
N ILE A 149 -10.01 6.46 -9.45
CA ILE A 149 -11.26 5.91 -8.91
C ILE A 149 -11.58 4.55 -9.53
N GLU A 150 -11.54 4.43 -10.85
CA GLU A 150 -11.97 3.21 -11.54
C GLU A 150 -11.05 2.02 -11.28
N ILE A 151 -9.73 2.25 -11.18
CA ILE A 151 -8.79 1.18 -10.85
C ILE A 151 -8.90 0.74 -9.38
N LEU A 152 -9.16 1.68 -8.46
CA LEU A 152 -9.41 1.37 -7.05
C LEU A 152 -10.71 0.59 -6.88
N LYS A 153 -11.79 0.95 -7.58
CA LYS A 153 -13.04 0.17 -7.61
C LYS A 153 -12.83 -1.24 -8.15
N SER A 154 -12.10 -1.38 -9.27
CA SER A 154 -11.79 -2.71 -9.82
C SER A 154 -11.01 -3.56 -8.80
N LEU A 155 -10.04 -2.97 -8.10
CA LEU A 155 -9.27 -3.68 -7.08
C LEU A 155 -10.14 -4.06 -5.87
N GLU A 156 -11.04 -3.16 -5.46
CA GLU A 156 -12.03 -3.41 -4.40
C GLU A 156 -12.91 -4.63 -4.74
N GLU A 157 -13.48 -4.66 -5.94
CA GLU A 157 -14.33 -5.76 -6.41
C GLU A 157 -13.62 -7.11 -6.36
N GLU A 158 -12.36 -7.16 -6.80
CA GLU A 158 -11.55 -8.39 -6.80
C GLU A 158 -11.27 -8.88 -5.38
N ILE A 159 -10.99 -7.96 -4.45
CA ILE A 159 -10.78 -8.31 -3.04
C ILE A 159 -12.08 -8.84 -2.43
N HIS A 160 -13.23 -8.21 -2.71
CA HIS A 160 -14.54 -8.68 -2.24
C HIS A 160 -14.93 -10.05 -2.80
N GLN A 161 -14.55 -10.34 -4.05
CA GLN A 161 -14.73 -11.66 -4.65
C GLN A 161 -13.76 -12.73 -4.09
N ASN A 162 -12.86 -12.35 -3.17
CA ASN A 162 -11.76 -13.18 -2.66
C ASN A 162 -10.85 -13.72 -3.79
N ASN A 163 -10.73 -12.97 -4.88
CA ASN A 163 -9.78 -13.31 -5.93
C ASN A 163 -8.35 -13.02 -5.45
N ASN A 164 -7.41 -13.81 -5.95
CA ASN A 164 -6.00 -13.56 -5.70
C ASN A 164 -5.58 -12.28 -6.46
N ILE A 165 -5.40 -11.18 -5.73
CA ILE A 165 -5.09 -9.87 -6.34
C ILE A 165 -3.77 -9.87 -7.11
N PHE A 166 -2.79 -10.69 -6.69
CA PHE A 166 -1.53 -10.84 -7.41
C PHE A 166 -1.77 -11.48 -8.78
N ALA A 167 -2.64 -12.50 -8.84
CA ALA A 167 -2.98 -13.18 -10.09
C ALA A 167 -3.89 -12.33 -10.99
N TRP A 168 -4.89 -11.65 -10.42
CA TRP A 168 -5.73 -10.68 -11.14
C TRP A 168 -4.88 -9.64 -11.85
N TYR A 169 -3.90 -9.10 -11.11
CA TYR A 169 -3.03 -8.08 -11.63
C TYR A 169 -2.20 -8.55 -12.83
N CYS A 170 -1.56 -9.74 -12.73
CA CYS A 170 -0.83 -10.34 -13.84
C CYS A 170 -1.71 -10.55 -15.07
N ARG A 171 -2.98 -10.95 -14.89
CA ARG A 171 -3.93 -11.08 -16.02
C ARG A 171 -4.20 -9.74 -16.70
N ARG A 172 -4.40 -8.67 -15.91
CA ARG A 172 -4.72 -7.34 -16.44
C ARG A 172 -3.57 -6.77 -17.29
N LEU A 173 -2.33 -6.94 -16.85
CA LEU A 173 -1.14 -6.60 -17.66
C LEU A 173 -1.10 -7.38 -18.97
N ASN A 174 -1.30 -8.70 -18.91
CA ASN A 174 -1.27 -9.56 -20.09
C ASN A 174 -2.40 -9.24 -21.08
N SER A 175 -3.58 -8.81 -20.60
CA SER A 175 -4.68 -8.41 -21.48
C SER A 175 -4.43 -7.08 -22.19
N GLN A 176 -3.76 -6.13 -21.53
CA GLN A 176 -3.43 -4.84 -22.16
C GLN A 176 -2.26 -4.96 -23.13
N ALA A 177 -1.26 -5.80 -22.82
CA ALA A 177 -0.17 -6.10 -23.74
C ALA A 177 -0.66 -6.72 -25.05
N LYS A 178 -1.82 -7.39 -25.07
CA LYS A 178 -2.37 -7.97 -26.31
C LYS A 178 -3.00 -6.93 -27.25
N ASN A 179 -3.27 -5.71 -26.78
CA ASN A 179 -4.02 -4.70 -27.54
C ASN A 179 -3.15 -3.56 -28.12
N ASP A 180 -1.88 -3.40 -27.69
CA ASP A 180 -0.95 -2.47 -28.33
C ASP A 180 0.53 -2.82 -28.07
N VAL A 181 1.35 -2.76 -29.14
CA VAL A 181 2.84 -2.88 -29.23
C VAL A 181 3.56 -3.56 -28.04
N ALA A 182 3.59 -4.89 -28.09
CA ALA A 182 3.73 -5.76 -26.92
C ALA A 182 5.13 -6.33 -26.61
N GLU A 183 6.20 -6.06 -27.35
CA GLU A 183 7.47 -6.78 -27.10
C GLU A 183 8.35 -6.18 -25.99
N ARG A 184 8.21 -4.89 -25.66
CA ARG A 184 9.04 -4.22 -24.64
C ARG A 184 8.47 -4.26 -23.22
N ILE A 185 7.14 -4.32 -23.08
CA ILE A 185 6.50 -4.43 -21.77
C ILE A 185 6.58 -5.86 -21.25
N VAL A 186 6.40 -6.86 -22.13
CA VAL A 186 6.47 -8.29 -21.77
C VAL A 186 7.86 -8.71 -21.29
N SER A 187 8.94 -8.08 -21.79
CA SER A 187 10.30 -8.31 -21.29
C SER A 187 10.61 -7.62 -19.96
N SER A 188 9.83 -6.59 -19.58
CA SER A 188 9.92 -5.91 -18.28
C SER A 188 8.97 -6.52 -17.23
N VAL A 189 7.93 -7.21 -17.72
CA VAL A 189 6.87 -7.91 -16.96
C VAL A 189 7.14 -9.42 -16.93
N GLU A 190 8.34 -9.87 -17.31
CA GLU A 190 8.78 -11.24 -17.04
C GLU A 190 8.67 -11.48 -15.53
N ALA A 191 7.53 -12.02 -15.13
CA ALA A 191 7.31 -12.75 -13.91
C ALA A 191 8.25 -13.95 -13.99
N LYS A 192 9.56 -13.71 -13.79
CA LYS A 192 10.53 -14.77 -13.73
C LYS A 192 10.04 -15.70 -12.63
N PRO A 193 9.99 -17.02 -12.86
CA PRO A 193 9.70 -17.98 -11.80
C PRO A 193 10.65 -17.70 -10.63
N GLY A 194 10.15 -17.11 -9.53
CA GLY A 194 10.96 -16.65 -8.40
C GLY A 194 11.01 -15.12 -8.15
N ILE A 195 10.44 -14.27 -9.01
CA ILE A 195 10.22 -12.84 -8.69
C ILE A 195 8.89 -12.70 -7.96
N PHE A 196 8.97 -12.37 -6.66
CA PHE A 196 7.81 -12.32 -5.76
C PHE A 196 7.23 -10.91 -5.58
N GLY A 197 7.40 -10.01 -6.55
CA GLY A 197 6.58 -8.80 -6.59
C GLY A 197 6.88 -7.88 -7.76
N PHE A 198 5.95 -6.98 -8.02
CA PHE A 198 5.90 -6.16 -9.23
C PHE A 198 5.73 -4.68 -8.89
N SER A 199 6.42 -3.82 -9.64
CA SER A 199 6.32 -2.35 -9.57
C SER A 199 5.62 -1.82 -10.81
N ILE A 200 4.56 -1.06 -10.61
CA ILE A 200 3.58 -0.78 -11.66
C ILE A 200 3.21 0.69 -11.64
N ASP A 201 3.31 1.31 -12.81
CA ASP A 201 2.74 2.61 -13.08
C ASP A 201 1.25 2.49 -13.48
N LEU A 202 0.33 2.92 -12.60
CA LEU A 202 -1.11 2.85 -12.87
C LEU A 202 -1.57 3.80 -14.00
N LYS A 203 -0.78 4.80 -14.39
CA LYS A 203 -1.09 5.65 -15.55
C LYS A 203 -1.11 4.84 -16.84
N GLN A 204 -0.25 3.82 -16.95
CA GLN A 204 -0.23 2.92 -18.09
C GLN A 204 -1.52 2.07 -18.15
N LEU A 205 -2.07 1.70 -16.99
CA LEU A 205 -3.33 0.93 -16.93
C LEU A 205 -4.55 1.76 -17.31
N ILE A 206 -4.55 3.06 -16.98
CA ILE A 206 -5.66 3.99 -17.28
C ILE A 206 -5.74 4.29 -18.78
N LEU A 207 -4.59 4.44 -19.46
CA LEU A 207 -4.56 4.79 -20.88
C LEU A 207 -5.03 3.68 -21.82
N GLY A 208 -4.87 2.41 -21.44
CA GLY A 208 -5.30 1.25 -22.24
C GLY A 208 -6.78 0.86 -22.11
N SER A 209 -7.63 1.71 -21.52
CA SER A 209 -9.07 1.45 -21.32
C SER A 209 -9.98 2.28 -22.24
N LYS A 210 -9.44 2.82 -23.34
CA LYS A 210 -10.19 3.54 -24.38
C LYS A 210 -10.44 2.67 -25.60
#